data_AF-A0A9Q1AY53-F1
#
_entry.id   AF-A0A9Q1AY53-F1
#
_cell.length_a   1.000
_cell.length_b   1.000
_cell.length_c   1.000
_cell.angle_alpha   90.00
_cell.angle_beta   90.00
_cell.angle_gamma   90.00
#
_symmetry.space_group_name_H-M   'P 1'
#
loop_
_entity.id
_entity.type
_entity.pdbx_description
1 polymer ?
#
loop_
_entity_poly.entity_id
_entity_poly.type
_entity_poly.pdbx_seq_one_letter_code
_entity_poly.pdbx_strand_id
1 'polypeptide(L)'
;MVIDGCRKYMRKTCGDVLDNLKGECYQVLIEDCIPVLKRYAKEERMFDYVINDLTAVPISTSPEEDSTWEFLRMILDLSMKVLKPDGKYFTQGNCVNLTEALTLYEELLGRLYCPVEFSKEVVCVPSYMELWVFYTIWKKPEV
;
A
#
# COMPACT_ATOMS: atom_id res chain seq x y z
N MET A 1 12.00 17.54 1.88
CA MET A 1 11.30 16.32 1.39
C MET A 1 9.87 16.29 1.96
N VAL A 2 9.00 15.38 1.52
CA VAL A 2 7.62 15.26 2.06
C VAL A 2 7.62 15.13 3.58
N ILE A 3 8.52 14.30 4.12
CA ILE A 3 8.69 14.12 5.57
C ILE A 3 9.02 15.42 6.31
N ASP A 4 9.90 16.27 5.78
CA ASP A 4 10.21 17.56 6.41
C ASP A 4 8.99 18.48 6.43
N GLY A 5 8.22 18.48 5.34
CA GLY A 5 6.99 19.25 5.23
C GLY A 5 5.95 18.79 6.25
N CYS A 6 5.69 17.48 6.31
CA CYS A 6 4.75 16.88 7.27
C CYS A 6 5.19 17.10 8.71
N ARG A 7 6.48 16.92 9.03
CA ARG A 7 7.04 17.20 10.36
C ARG A 7 6.78 18.65 10.79
N LYS A 8 6.97 19.60 9.87
CA LYS A 8 6.83 21.03 10.16
C LYS A 8 5.38 21.51 10.22
N TYR A 9 4.52 20.99 9.34
CA TYR A 9 3.19 21.57 9.10
C TYR A 9 2.02 20.65 9.47
N MET A 10 2.24 19.34 9.67
CA MET A 10 1.20 18.33 9.97
C MET A 10 1.35 17.71 11.37
N ARG A 11 1.79 18.50 12.36
CA ARG A 11 2.11 18.02 13.72
C ARG A 11 0.97 17.25 14.40
N LYS A 12 -0.29 17.65 14.16
CA LYS A 12 -1.47 16.97 14.72
C LYS A 12 -1.60 15.52 14.24
N THR A 13 -1.21 15.24 12.99
CA THR A 13 -1.31 13.91 12.37
C THR A 13 -0.05 13.09 12.60
N CYS A 14 1.13 13.70 12.43
CA CYS A 14 2.40 12.99 12.48
C CYS A 14 3.00 12.85 13.88
N GLY A 15 2.52 13.62 14.87
CA GLY A 15 3.07 13.64 16.22
C GLY A 15 4.56 13.98 16.25
N ASP A 16 5.33 13.23 17.02
CA ASP A 16 6.79 13.34 17.17
C ASP A 16 7.57 12.23 16.44
N VAL A 17 6.89 11.29 15.80
CA VAL A 17 7.50 10.14 15.08
C VAL A 17 8.49 10.60 14.01
N LEU A 18 8.27 11.77 13.41
CA LEU A 18 9.16 12.32 12.38
C LEU A 18 10.34 13.13 12.95
N ASP A 19 10.39 13.36 14.27
CA ASP A 19 11.53 14.04 14.92
C ASP A 19 12.74 13.10 14.97
N ASN A 20 12.51 11.79 15.15
CA ASN A 20 13.52 10.75 15.10
C ASN A 20 13.06 9.62 14.17
N LEU A 21 13.79 9.32 13.09
CA LEU A 21 13.38 8.29 12.13
C LEU A 21 13.55 6.84 12.63
N LYS A 22 13.99 6.65 13.88
CA LYS A 22 14.09 5.36 14.57
C LYS A 22 13.71 5.54 16.03
N GLY A 23 12.93 4.60 16.54
CA GLY A 23 12.60 4.46 17.96
C GLY A 23 12.64 2.99 18.39
N GLU A 24 12.12 2.71 19.59
CA GLU A 24 12.13 1.36 20.16
C GLU A 24 11.28 0.36 19.35
N CYS A 25 10.18 0.84 18.75
CA CYS A 25 9.19 0.01 18.06
C CYS A 25 8.92 0.45 16.61
N TYR A 26 9.70 1.37 16.05
CA TYR A 26 9.51 1.85 14.68
C TYR A 26 10.81 2.27 14.01
N GLN A 27 10.79 2.26 12.68
CA GLN A 27 11.82 2.86 11.85
C GLN A 27 11.20 3.39 10.57
N VAL A 28 11.71 4.52 10.08
CA VAL A 28 11.33 5.12 8.80
C VAL A 28 12.53 5.01 7.86
N LEU A 29 12.34 4.34 6.72
CA LEU A 29 13.36 4.18 5.69
C LEU A 29 13.11 5.21 4.58
N ILE A 30 14.13 6.02 4.27
CA ILE A 30 14.06 7.06 3.23
C ILE A 30 14.57 6.47 1.91
N GLU A 31 13.81 5.55 1.36
CA GLU A 31 14.18 4.76 0.18
C GLU A 31 12.94 4.43 -0.65
N ASP A 32 13.14 4.01 -1.90
CA ASP A 32 12.06 3.40 -2.70
C ASP A 32 11.61 2.09 -2.03
N CYS A 33 10.30 1.91 -1.88
CA CYS A 33 9.73 0.72 -1.28
C CYS A 33 9.97 -0.55 -2.11
N ILE A 34 10.15 -0.46 -3.43
CA ILE A 34 10.29 -1.64 -4.30
C ILE A 34 11.57 -2.42 -3.99
N PRO A 35 12.78 -1.83 -4.01
CA PRO A 35 13.99 -2.51 -3.58
C PRO A 35 13.89 -3.07 -2.15
N VAL A 36 13.25 -2.34 -1.24
CA VAL A 36 13.08 -2.76 0.16
C VAL A 36 12.19 -4.00 0.27
N LEU A 37 11.03 -4.01 -0.42
CA LEU A 37 10.13 -5.16 -0.45
C LEU A 37 10.79 -6.38 -1.11
N LYS A 38 11.55 -6.19 -2.21
CA LYS A 38 12.33 -7.26 -2.84
C LYS A 38 13.36 -7.85 -1.87
N ARG A 39 14.05 -7.00 -1.10
CA ARG A 39 15.00 -7.42 -0.07
C ARG A 39 14.29 -8.23 1.02
N TYR A 40 13.19 -7.73 1.58
CA TYR A 40 12.44 -8.46 2.62
C TYR A 40 11.89 -9.79 2.14
N ALA A 41 11.37 -9.85 0.91
CA ALA A 41 10.94 -11.11 0.31
C ALA A 41 12.09 -12.11 0.16
N LYS A 42 13.29 -11.64 -0.23
CA LYS A 42 14.50 -12.48 -0.32
C LYS A 42 14.99 -12.95 1.05
N GLU A 43 14.83 -12.13 2.08
CA GLU A 43 15.17 -12.44 3.47
C GLU A 43 14.09 -13.26 4.19
N GLU A 44 13.01 -13.65 3.49
CA GLU A 44 11.83 -14.33 4.05
C GLU A 44 11.22 -13.59 5.25
N ARG A 45 11.42 -12.27 5.30
CA ARG A 45 10.87 -11.43 6.36
C ARG A 45 9.39 -11.19 6.09
N MET A 46 8.55 -11.62 7.04
CA MET A 46 7.10 -11.45 6.97
C MET A 46 6.56 -10.51 8.05
N PHE A 47 5.43 -9.87 7.73
CA PHE A 47 4.73 -8.93 8.59
C PHE A 47 3.29 -9.39 8.83
N ASP A 48 2.78 -9.17 10.04
CA ASP A 48 1.37 -9.41 10.39
C ASP A 48 0.43 -8.49 9.58
N TYR A 49 0.91 -7.28 9.31
CA TYR A 49 0.19 -6.28 8.53
C TYR A 49 1.11 -5.59 7.53
N VAL A 50 0.58 -5.34 6.34
CA VAL A 50 1.20 -4.47 5.33
C VAL A 50 0.20 -3.38 4.99
N ILE A 51 0.60 -2.12 5.15
CA ILE A 51 -0.27 -0.98 4.84
C ILE A 51 0.37 -0.23 3.67
N ASN A 52 -0.33 -0.20 2.54
CA ASN A 52 0.07 0.58 1.38
C ASN A 52 -0.63 1.95 1.43
N ASP A 53 0.16 2.97 1.70
CA ASP A 53 -0.24 4.38 1.67
C ASP A 53 0.59 5.16 0.64
N LEU A 54 0.86 4.52 -0.51
CA LEU A 54 1.48 5.19 -1.65
C LEU A 54 0.48 6.13 -2.34
N THR A 55 1.01 7.09 -3.11
CA THR A 55 0.20 7.95 -3.96
C THR A 55 -0.60 7.15 -4.97
N ALA A 56 -1.80 7.64 -5.34
CA ALA A 56 -2.73 6.94 -6.25
C ALA A 56 -2.09 6.54 -7.58
N VAL A 57 -1.22 7.41 -8.13
CA VAL A 57 -0.24 7.03 -9.14
C VAL A 57 1.11 6.94 -8.42
N PRO A 58 1.67 5.74 -8.25
CA PRO A 58 2.97 5.61 -7.63
C PRO A 58 4.06 6.29 -8.45
N ILE A 59 5.06 6.87 -7.79
CA ILE A 59 6.18 7.52 -8.46
C ILE A 59 7.15 6.44 -8.95
N SER A 60 7.31 6.31 -10.28
CA SER A 60 8.35 5.49 -10.91
C SER A 60 9.44 6.38 -11.48
N THR A 61 10.70 5.99 -11.31
CA THR A 61 11.85 6.63 -11.98
C THR A 61 12.17 6.00 -13.34
N SER A 62 11.34 5.06 -13.82
CA SER A 62 11.57 4.29 -15.04
C SER A 62 10.71 4.81 -16.22
N PRO A 63 11.26 4.93 -17.44
CA PRO A 63 10.64 5.66 -18.56
C PRO A 63 9.57 4.90 -19.38
N GLU A 64 9.02 3.79 -18.90
CA GLU A 64 8.00 3.03 -19.64
C GLU A 64 6.61 3.42 -19.12
N GLU A 65 5.72 3.94 -19.99
CA GLU A 65 4.44 4.60 -19.65
C GLU A 65 3.18 3.72 -19.86
N ASP A 66 3.29 2.48 -20.35
CA ASP A 66 2.17 1.50 -20.36
C ASP A 66 1.94 0.86 -18.97
N SER A 67 2.46 1.51 -17.92
CA SER A 67 3.11 0.85 -16.79
C SER A 67 2.36 0.91 -15.46
N THR A 68 1.33 1.75 -15.31
CA THR A 68 0.75 2.02 -13.99
C THR A 68 0.07 0.80 -13.38
N TRP A 69 -0.74 0.05 -14.15
CA TRP A 69 -1.44 -1.13 -13.64
C TRP A 69 -0.51 -2.30 -13.34
N GLU A 70 0.48 -2.56 -14.21
CA GLU A 70 1.49 -3.58 -13.95
C GLU A 70 2.41 -3.18 -12.78
N PHE A 71 2.64 -1.89 -12.58
CA PHE A 71 3.35 -1.39 -11.41
C PHE A 71 2.55 -1.60 -10.12
N LEU A 72 1.25 -1.30 -10.12
CA LEU A 72 0.35 -1.60 -9.00
C LEU A 72 0.33 -3.11 -8.70
N ARG A 73 0.22 -3.94 -9.74
CA ARG A 73 0.28 -5.41 -9.61
C ARG A 73 1.60 -5.86 -9.00
N MET A 74 2.73 -5.30 -9.45
CA MET A 74 4.05 -5.61 -8.91
C MET A 74 4.14 -5.28 -7.41
N ILE A 75 3.63 -4.12 -6.97
CA ILE A 75 3.62 -3.76 -5.55
C ILE A 75 2.73 -4.71 -4.75
N LEU A 76 1.53 -5.03 -5.25
CA LEU A 76 0.62 -5.99 -4.61
C LEU A 76 1.29 -7.36 -4.46
N ASP A 77 1.94 -7.85 -5.52
CA ASP A 77 2.61 -9.15 -5.52
C ASP A 77 3.78 -9.21 -4.51
N LEU A 78 4.61 -8.17 -4.48
CA LEU A 78 5.69 -8.04 -3.50
C LEU A 78 5.15 -7.91 -2.07
N SER A 79 4.06 -7.17 -1.88
CA SER A 79 3.40 -7.01 -0.58
C SER A 79 2.84 -8.33 -0.06
N MET A 80 2.22 -9.14 -0.93
CA MET A 80 1.75 -10.47 -0.56
C MET A 80 2.90 -11.41 -0.19
N LYS A 81 4.07 -11.30 -0.83
CA LYS A 81 5.25 -12.13 -0.50
C LYS A 81 5.79 -11.89 0.91
N VAL A 82 5.67 -10.65 1.40
CA VAL A 82 6.10 -10.27 2.76
C VAL A 82 4.95 -10.27 3.77
N LEU A 83 3.73 -10.62 3.37
CA LEU A 83 2.60 -10.74 4.29
C LEU A 83 2.58 -12.16 4.89
N LYS A 84 2.37 -12.29 6.20
CA LYS A 84 2.15 -13.59 6.82
C LYS A 84 0.89 -14.29 6.25
N PRO A 85 0.79 -15.63 6.30
CA PRO A 85 -0.38 -16.36 5.84
C PRO A 85 -1.72 -15.91 6.46
N ASP A 86 -1.70 -15.55 7.75
CA ASP A 86 -2.84 -15.04 8.53
C ASP A 86 -2.89 -13.51 8.61
N GLY A 87 -1.98 -12.83 7.91
CA GLY A 87 -1.86 -11.38 7.93
C GLY A 87 -2.92 -10.67 7.07
N LYS A 88 -3.01 -9.35 7.23
CA LYS A 88 -3.88 -8.49 6.42
C LYS A 88 -3.12 -7.36 5.73
N TYR A 89 -3.49 -7.10 4.49
CA TYR A 89 -3.03 -5.96 3.72
C TYR A 89 -4.13 -4.91 3.63
N PHE A 90 -3.77 -3.65 3.87
CA PHE A 90 -4.68 -2.52 3.79
C PHE A 90 -4.19 -1.51 2.77
N THR A 91 -5.11 -0.96 1.98
CA THR A 91 -4.80 0.12 1.04
C THR A 91 -6.01 1.00 0.79
N GLN A 92 -5.76 2.26 0.47
CA GLN A 92 -6.74 3.10 -0.19
C GLN A 92 -6.95 2.61 -1.64
N GLY A 93 -8.19 2.67 -2.12
CA GLY A 93 -8.59 2.29 -3.48
C GLY A 93 -8.73 3.51 -4.38
N ASN A 94 -9.97 3.97 -4.56
CA ASN A 94 -10.28 5.16 -5.36
C ASN A 94 -11.65 5.76 -4.97
N CYS A 95 -12.05 6.84 -5.63
CA CYS A 95 -13.42 7.37 -5.55
C CYS A 95 -14.45 6.29 -5.90
N VAL A 96 -15.54 6.21 -5.12
CA VAL A 96 -16.63 5.23 -5.31
C VAL A 96 -17.28 5.31 -6.70
N ASN A 97 -17.21 6.49 -7.34
CA ASN A 97 -17.81 6.72 -8.67
C ASN A 97 -16.91 6.24 -9.82
N LEU A 98 -15.63 5.95 -9.59
CA LEU A 98 -14.70 5.45 -10.61
C LEU A 98 -14.76 3.93 -10.73
N THR A 99 -15.94 3.42 -11.09
CA THR A 99 -16.26 1.97 -11.09
C THR A 99 -15.39 1.15 -12.03
N GLU A 100 -15.02 1.69 -13.20
CA GLU A 100 -14.12 1.02 -14.15
C GLU A 100 -12.71 0.85 -13.56
N ALA A 101 -12.17 1.90 -12.94
CA ALA A 101 -10.85 1.84 -12.31
C ALA A 101 -10.83 0.88 -11.11
N LEU A 102 -11.91 0.86 -10.31
CA LEU A 102 -12.05 -0.08 -9.20
C LEU A 102 -12.16 -1.53 -9.70
N THR A 103 -12.91 -1.78 -10.78
CA THR A 103 -13.00 -3.11 -11.40
C THR A 103 -11.65 -3.58 -11.91
N LEU A 104 -10.90 -2.73 -12.63
CA LEU A 104 -9.56 -3.06 -13.11
C LEU A 104 -8.59 -3.36 -11.96
N TYR A 105 -8.66 -2.60 -10.87
CA TYR A 105 -7.88 -2.88 -9.67
C TYR A 105 -8.21 -4.26 -9.07
N GLU A 106 -9.50 -4.61 -8.98
CA GLU A 106 -9.96 -5.91 -8.47
C GLU A 106 -9.54 -7.07 -9.38
N GLU A 107 -9.51 -6.88 -10.70
CA GLU A 107 -8.98 -7.87 -11.66
C GLU A 107 -7.48 -8.14 -11.44
N LEU A 108 -6.70 -7.13 -11.06
CA LEU A 108 -5.28 -7.32 -10.71
C LEU A 108 -5.08 -8.22 -9.49
N LEU A 109 -6.00 -8.19 -8.52
CA LEU A 109 -5.95 -9.07 -7.34
C LEU A 109 -6.05 -10.55 -7.74
N GLY A 110 -6.75 -10.86 -8.84
CA GLY A 110 -6.81 -12.21 -9.41
C GLY A 110 -5.54 -12.67 -10.13
N ARG A 111 -4.55 -11.79 -10.30
CA ARG A 111 -3.30 -12.03 -11.07
C ARG A 111 -2.04 -12.03 -10.19
N LEU A 112 -2.20 -12.15 -8.88
CA LEU A 112 -1.09 -12.22 -7.92
C LEU A 112 -0.52 -13.65 -7.85
N TYR A 113 0.69 -13.81 -7.30
CA TYR A 113 1.37 -15.11 -7.21
C TYR A 113 0.62 -16.15 -6.34
N CYS A 114 -0.22 -15.68 -5.42
CA CYS A 114 -1.07 -16.50 -4.56
C CYS A 114 -2.53 -16.05 -4.67
N PRO A 115 -3.49 -16.97 -4.49
CA PRO A 115 -4.89 -16.60 -4.40
C PRO A 115 -5.14 -15.72 -3.16
N VAL A 116 -5.92 -14.66 -3.35
CA VAL A 116 -6.32 -13.74 -2.29
C VAL A 116 -7.83 -13.59 -2.24
N GLU A 117 -8.32 -13.15 -1.10
CA GLU A 117 -9.67 -12.67 -0.90
C GLU A 117 -9.61 -11.21 -0.42
N PHE A 118 -10.70 -10.48 -0.60
CA PHE A 118 -10.76 -9.08 -0.18
C PHE A 118 -12.16 -8.66 0.24
N SER A 119 -12.21 -7.61 1.04
CA SER A 119 -13.40 -6.82 1.33
C SER A 119 -13.11 -5.35 1.05
N LYS A 120 -14.16 -4.58 0.75
CA LYS A 120 -14.06 -3.13 0.55
C LYS A 120 -15.08 -2.37 1.40
N GLU A 121 -14.67 -1.19 1.86
CA GLU A 121 -15.51 -0.29 2.64
C GLU A 121 -15.54 1.10 1.99
N VAL A 122 -16.70 1.74 2.00
CA VAL A 122 -16.87 3.11 1.51
C VAL A 122 -16.80 4.07 2.68
N VAL A 123 -15.82 4.96 2.67
CA VAL A 123 -15.48 5.85 3.78
C VAL A 123 -15.63 7.30 3.34
N CYS A 124 -16.21 8.13 4.22
CA CYS A 124 -16.20 9.56 4.07
C CYS A 124 -14.91 10.13 4.68
N VAL A 125 -13.98 10.57 3.84
CA VAL A 125 -12.80 11.33 4.26
C VAL A 125 -13.16 12.82 4.18
N PRO A 126 -13.24 13.56 5.30
CA PRO A 126 -13.86 14.89 5.31
C PRO A 126 -13.28 15.89 4.30
N SER A 127 -11.97 15.83 4.04
CA SER A 127 -11.29 16.73 3.11
C SER A 127 -11.37 16.31 1.65
N TYR A 128 -11.80 15.09 1.34
CA TYR A 128 -11.86 14.60 -0.04
C TYR A 128 -13.06 15.15 -0.80
N MET A 129 -14.13 15.54 -0.08
CA MET A 129 -15.37 16.02 -0.69
C MET A 129 -16.03 15.00 -1.65
N GLU A 130 -15.63 13.73 -1.53
CA GLU A 130 -16.18 12.58 -2.24
C GLU A 130 -15.99 11.31 -1.38
N LEU A 131 -16.77 10.27 -1.66
CA LEU A 131 -16.68 8.99 -0.96
C LEU A 131 -15.55 8.13 -1.54
N TRP A 132 -14.73 7.56 -0.67
CA TRP A 132 -13.54 6.79 -1.04
C TRP A 132 -13.67 5.32 -0.67
N VAL A 133 -13.17 4.44 -1.53
CA VAL A 133 -13.14 2.99 -1.28
C VAL A 133 -11.82 2.61 -0.63
N PHE A 134 -11.86 1.82 0.44
CA PHE A 134 -10.69 1.20 1.07
C PHE A 134 -10.77 -0.33 0.97
N TYR A 135 -9.64 -0.99 0.75
CA TYR A 135 -9.55 -2.44 0.61
C TYR A 135 -8.83 -3.06 1.81
N THR A 136 -9.38 -4.20 2.26
CA THR A 136 -8.70 -5.17 3.12
C THR A 136 -8.50 -6.44 2.30
N ILE A 137 -7.26 -6.92 2.17
CA ILE A 137 -6.89 -8.07 1.34
C ILE A 137 -6.15 -9.08 2.22
N TRP A 138 -6.42 -10.38 2.05
CA TRP A 138 -5.74 -11.46 2.78
C TRP A 138 -5.51 -12.67 1.86
N LYS A 139 -4.52 -13.49 2.22
CA LYS A 139 -4.23 -14.74 1.52
C LYS A 139 -5.37 -15.71 1.73
N LYS A 140 -5.81 -16.38 0.66
CA LYS A 140 -6.80 -17.44 0.79
C LYS A 140 -6.19 -18.62 1.55
N PRO A 141 -6.86 -19.20 2.56
CA PRO A 141 -6.37 -20.39 3.24
C PRO A 141 -6.14 -21.53 2.25
N GLU A 142 -5.03 -22.26 2.42
CA GLU A 142 -4.85 -23.55 1.73
C GLU A 142 -5.88 -24.54 2.31
N VAL A 143 -6.65 -25.18 1.42
CA VAL A 143 -7.66 -26.19 1.76
C VAL A 143 -7.02 -27.56 1.85
#